data_AF-A0A372J6V0-F1
#
_entry.id   AF-A0A372J6V0-F1
#
_cell.length_a   1.000
_cell.length_b   1.000
_cell.length_c   1.000
_cell.angle_alpha   90.00
_cell.angle_beta   90.00
_cell.angle_gamma   90.00
#
_symmetry.space_group_name_H-M   'P 1'
#
loop_
_entity.id
_entity.type
_entity.pdbx_description
1 polymer ?
#
loop_
_entity_poly.entity_id
_entity_poly.type
_entity_poly.pdbx_seq_one_letter_code
_entity_poly.pdbx_strand_id
1 'polypeptide(L)'
;MSTTGPTSQPPGGTAPPPSPAIERANRMSAANMVRSLAPLVLICLLIAGWVAFQQGPDARVRTVDPTSSVQLAAARASYPLPVPGDLPEGYRPTSVRTDAGAAGEGDPVTLAIGYLTPGGEYAGFAVSDDPRASALTDVLGDAEQEGSTDVDGEAWTRWTTARGETALSREADGATVVVTGSASDGELVEVAAAVEQVAP
;
A
#
# COMPACT_ATOMS: atom_id res chain seq x y z
N MET A 1 77.77 -51.56 -36.04
CA MET A 1 77.71 -50.89 -34.71
C MET A 1 76.36 -50.23 -34.61
N SER A 2 75.49 -50.80 -33.77
CA SER A 2 74.11 -50.36 -33.56
C SER A 2 74.06 -49.23 -32.52
N THR A 3 73.10 -48.31 -32.64
CA THR A 3 72.47 -47.72 -31.47
C THR A 3 70.99 -47.44 -31.75
N THR A 4 70.18 -47.70 -30.72
CA THR A 4 68.71 -47.83 -30.67
C THR A 4 68.01 -46.56 -30.18
N GLY A 5 66.73 -46.42 -30.50
CA GLY A 5 65.79 -45.55 -29.77
C GLY A 5 64.34 -45.70 -30.27
N PRO A 6 63.36 -46.05 -29.41
CA PRO A 6 61.97 -46.31 -29.81
C PRO A 6 61.08 -45.05 -29.68
N THR A 7 59.96 -45.01 -30.40
CA THR A 7 58.83 -44.14 -30.03
C THR A 7 57.54 -44.93 -30.14
N SER A 8 56.91 -45.11 -28.98
CA SER A 8 55.67 -45.82 -28.76
C SER A 8 54.48 -44.99 -29.22
N GLN A 9 53.59 -45.58 -30.01
CA GLN A 9 52.28 -45.03 -30.37
C GLN A 9 51.21 -45.63 -29.45
N PRO A 10 50.35 -44.84 -28.78
CA PRO A 10 49.25 -45.38 -28.00
C PRO A 10 48.10 -45.83 -28.94
N PRO A 11 47.51 -47.03 -28.75
CA PRO A 11 46.34 -47.43 -29.52
C PRO A 11 45.07 -46.74 -28.99
N GLY A 12 44.25 -46.26 -29.92
CA GLY A 12 42.92 -45.75 -29.64
C GLY A 12 42.04 -46.83 -29.00
N GLY A 13 41.48 -46.52 -27.84
CA GLY A 13 40.47 -47.32 -27.16
C GLY A 13 39.13 -46.60 -27.20
N THR A 14 38.19 -47.16 -27.97
CA THR A 14 36.78 -46.78 -28.01
C THR A 14 36.18 -46.81 -26.60
N ALA A 15 35.45 -45.76 -26.20
CA ALA A 15 34.75 -45.72 -24.92
C ALA A 15 33.72 -46.87 -24.83
N PRO A 16 33.62 -47.59 -23.69
CA PRO A 16 32.65 -48.67 -23.53
C PRO A 16 31.20 -48.12 -23.51
N PRO A 17 30.21 -48.87 -24.03
CA PRO A 17 28.82 -48.43 -23.98
C PRO A 17 28.32 -48.37 -22.53
N PRO A 18 27.42 -47.41 -22.18
CA PRO A 18 26.92 -47.26 -20.83
C PRO A 18 26.16 -48.50 -20.36
N SER A 19 26.47 -48.97 -19.14
CA SER A 19 25.87 -50.18 -18.56
C SER A 19 24.37 -50.02 -18.29
N PRO A 20 23.51 -51.00 -18.65
CA PRO A 20 22.04 -50.93 -18.49
C PRO A 20 21.58 -50.87 -17.02
N ALA A 21 22.46 -51.18 -16.06
CA ALA A 21 22.22 -51.02 -14.64
C ALA A 21 22.13 -49.53 -14.23
N ILE A 22 22.93 -48.67 -14.87
CA ILE A 22 22.95 -47.22 -14.61
C ILE A 22 21.66 -46.59 -15.14
N GLU A 23 21.18 -47.04 -16.29
CA GLU A 23 19.96 -46.52 -16.92
C GLU A 23 18.68 -46.89 -16.15
N ARG A 24 18.61 -48.11 -15.59
CA ARG A 24 17.51 -48.50 -14.68
C ARG A 24 17.60 -47.78 -13.34
N ALA A 25 18.79 -47.64 -12.76
CA ALA A 25 18.97 -46.90 -11.50
C ALA A 25 18.56 -45.43 -11.66
N ASN A 26 18.87 -44.81 -12.80
CA ASN A 26 18.51 -43.41 -13.07
C ASN A 26 17.01 -43.23 -13.31
N ARG A 27 16.36 -44.15 -14.06
CA ARG A 27 14.88 -44.17 -14.20
C ARG A 27 14.17 -44.42 -12.88
N MET A 28 14.70 -45.32 -12.05
CA MET A 28 14.14 -45.59 -10.72
C MET A 28 14.34 -44.41 -9.77
N SER A 29 15.48 -43.73 -9.82
CA SER A 29 15.74 -42.58 -8.93
C SER A 29 14.92 -41.35 -9.32
N ALA A 30 14.92 -40.95 -10.59
CA ALA A 30 14.16 -39.79 -11.05
C ALA A 30 12.63 -40.00 -10.95
N ALA A 31 12.12 -41.16 -11.38
CA ALA A 31 10.69 -41.44 -11.30
C ALA A 31 10.19 -41.62 -9.86
N ASN A 32 11.03 -42.16 -8.96
CA ASN A 32 10.69 -42.25 -7.53
C ASN A 32 10.78 -40.89 -6.83
N MET A 33 11.78 -40.06 -7.15
CA MET A 33 11.88 -38.69 -6.64
C MET A 33 10.68 -37.84 -7.08
N VAL A 34 10.30 -37.90 -8.36
CA VAL A 34 9.11 -37.19 -8.86
C VAL A 34 7.84 -37.74 -8.21
N ARG A 35 7.72 -39.07 -8.01
CA ARG A 35 6.58 -39.65 -7.27
C ARG A 35 6.51 -39.21 -5.81
N SER A 36 7.65 -39.05 -5.12
CA SER A 36 7.69 -38.57 -3.75
C SER A 36 7.44 -37.06 -3.63
N LEU A 37 7.84 -36.29 -4.65
CA LEU A 37 7.70 -34.83 -4.66
C LEU A 37 6.31 -34.38 -5.12
N ALA A 38 5.68 -35.11 -6.03
CA ALA A 38 4.35 -34.81 -6.56
C ALA A 38 3.27 -34.57 -5.48
N PRO A 39 3.10 -35.41 -4.43
CA PRO A 39 2.12 -35.15 -3.39
C PRO A 39 2.45 -33.90 -2.57
N LEU A 40 3.73 -33.62 -2.31
CA LEU A 40 4.15 -32.41 -1.61
C LEU A 40 3.84 -31.16 -2.43
N VAL A 41 4.18 -31.15 -3.72
CA VAL A 41 3.87 -30.04 -4.63
C VAL A 41 2.36 -29.83 -4.75
N LEU A 42 1.59 -30.92 -4.85
CA LEU A 42 0.12 -30.84 -4.87
C LEU A 42 -0.42 -30.21 -3.58
N ILE A 43 0.06 -30.64 -2.41
CA ILE A 43 -0.31 -30.04 -1.12
C ILE A 43 0.07 -28.56 -1.07
N CYS A 44 1.28 -28.20 -1.52
CA CYS A 44 1.71 -26.81 -1.59
C CYS A 44 0.83 -25.97 -2.53
N LEU A 45 0.42 -26.51 -3.68
CA LEU A 45 -0.49 -25.85 -4.62
C LEU A 45 -1.91 -25.74 -4.06
N LEU A 46 -2.39 -26.74 -3.32
CA LEU A 46 -3.68 -26.68 -2.63
C LEU A 46 -3.66 -25.66 -1.51
N ILE A 47 -2.59 -25.59 -0.72
CA ILE A 47 -2.42 -24.58 0.33
C ILE A 47 -2.28 -23.19 -0.32
N ALA A 48 -1.47 -23.03 -1.35
CA ALA A 48 -1.31 -21.76 -2.06
C ALA A 48 -2.62 -21.32 -2.72
N GLY A 49 -3.35 -22.23 -3.34
CA GLY A 49 -4.68 -21.99 -3.91
C GLY A 49 -5.72 -21.67 -2.85
N TRP A 50 -5.71 -22.38 -1.71
CA TRP A 50 -6.58 -22.11 -0.57
C TRP A 50 -6.28 -20.76 0.07
N VAL A 51 -5.00 -20.43 0.25
CA VAL A 51 -4.54 -19.12 0.73
C VAL A 51 -4.97 -18.05 -0.27
N ALA A 52 -4.70 -18.20 -1.56
CA ALA A 52 -5.13 -17.26 -2.60
C ALA A 52 -6.67 -17.11 -2.68
N PHE A 53 -7.42 -18.19 -2.44
CA PHE A 53 -8.88 -18.18 -2.43
C PHE A 53 -9.46 -17.52 -1.17
N GLN A 54 -8.86 -17.75 0.00
CA GLN A 54 -9.20 -17.01 1.24
C GLN A 54 -8.76 -15.55 1.19
N GLN A 55 -7.70 -15.26 0.45
CA GLN A 55 -7.19 -13.93 0.11
C GLN A 55 -7.84 -13.42 -1.19
N GLY A 56 -9.10 -13.78 -1.46
CA GLY A 56 -9.84 -13.26 -2.62
C GLY A 56 -9.69 -11.74 -2.74
N PRO A 57 -9.97 -11.14 -3.91
CA PRO A 57 -9.72 -9.71 -4.17
C PRO A 57 -10.28 -8.76 -3.09
N ASP A 58 -11.30 -9.21 -2.35
CA ASP A 58 -11.76 -8.64 -1.09
C ASP A 58 -11.06 -9.28 0.12
N ALA A 59 -9.74 -9.15 0.22
CA ALA A 59 -9.01 -9.46 1.45
C ALA A 59 -9.50 -8.46 2.50
N ARG A 60 -10.62 -8.79 3.19
CA ARG A 60 -11.45 -7.93 4.04
C ARG A 60 -10.65 -6.76 4.59
N VAL A 61 -10.66 -5.67 3.85
CA VAL A 61 -9.98 -4.44 4.24
C VAL A 61 -10.61 -4.07 5.56
N ARG A 62 -9.79 -4.02 6.63
CA ARG A 62 -10.30 -3.71 7.95
C ARG A 62 -10.82 -2.28 7.92
N THR A 63 -12.14 -2.15 7.92
CA THR A 63 -12.77 -0.85 8.04
C THR A 63 -12.84 -0.43 9.50
N VAL A 64 -12.81 0.87 9.72
CA VAL A 64 -12.99 1.50 11.03
C VAL A 64 -14.16 2.47 10.96
N ASP A 65 -14.82 2.69 12.08
CA ASP A 65 -15.85 3.73 12.19
C ASP A 65 -15.20 5.01 12.76
N PRO A 66 -15.06 6.09 11.97
CA PRO A 66 -14.45 7.34 12.42
C PRO A 66 -15.36 8.16 13.34
N THR A 67 -16.66 7.86 13.41
CA THR A 67 -17.69 8.70 14.04
C THR A 67 -17.31 9.14 15.46
N SER A 68 -16.88 8.20 16.31
CA SER A 68 -16.51 8.50 17.70
C SER A 68 -15.31 9.44 17.82
N SER A 69 -14.32 9.30 16.92
CA SER A 69 -13.12 10.15 16.90
C SER A 69 -13.41 11.53 16.33
N VAL A 70 -14.28 11.59 15.31
CA VAL A 70 -14.79 12.85 14.75
C VAL A 70 -15.55 13.63 15.81
N GLN A 71 -16.47 12.99 16.54
CA GLN A 71 -17.22 13.64 17.61
C GLN A 71 -16.31 14.13 18.75
N LEU A 72 -15.32 13.33 19.14
CA LEU A 72 -14.34 13.74 20.14
C LEU A 72 -13.51 14.93 19.68
N ALA A 73 -13.04 14.92 18.43
CA ALA A 73 -12.30 16.03 17.85
C ALA A 73 -13.15 17.29 17.76
N ALA A 74 -14.40 17.18 17.28
CA ALA A 74 -15.33 18.31 17.18
C ALA A 74 -15.65 18.92 18.54
N ALA A 75 -15.76 18.10 19.59
CA ALA A 75 -16.01 18.57 20.96
C ALA A 75 -14.80 19.25 21.63
N ARG A 76 -13.59 19.12 21.07
CA ARG A 76 -12.34 19.67 21.64
C ARG A 76 -11.72 20.75 20.78
N ALA A 77 -11.96 20.73 19.47
CA ALA A 77 -11.45 21.71 18.54
C ALA A 77 -11.97 23.10 18.90
N SER A 78 -11.09 24.10 18.81
CA SER A 78 -11.45 25.52 18.99
C SER A 78 -12.00 26.15 17.69
N TYR A 79 -12.21 25.33 16.66
CA TYR A 79 -12.64 25.72 15.31
C TYR A 79 -13.78 24.79 14.83
N PRO A 80 -14.64 25.23 13.89
CA PRO A 80 -15.60 24.34 13.25
C PRO A 80 -14.83 23.23 12.51
N LEU A 81 -14.99 21.97 12.92
CA LEU A 81 -14.19 20.87 12.37
C LEU A 81 -14.74 20.46 10.99
N PRO A 82 -14.06 20.76 9.87
CA PRO A 82 -14.44 20.22 8.58
C PRO A 82 -14.06 18.73 8.53
N VAL A 83 -14.95 17.88 8.04
CA VAL A 83 -14.67 16.45 7.82
C VAL A 83 -15.33 15.97 6.52
N PRO A 84 -14.78 14.95 5.86
CA PRO A 84 -15.48 14.32 4.75
C PRO A 84 -16.80 13.70 5.25
N GLY A 85 -17.90 14.11 4.64
CA GLY A 85 -19.24 13.56 4.85
C GLY A 85 -19.44 12.24 4.09
N ASP A 86 -20.57 12.13 3.39
CA ASP A 86 -20.89 10.95 2.59
C ASP A 86 -20.07 10.94 1.30
N LEU A 87 -19.17 9.96 1.19
CA LEU A 87 -18.40 9.69 -0.03
C LEU A 87 -19.18 8.80 -0.99
N PRO A 88 -18.85 8.83 -2.30
CA PRO A 88 -19.37 7.87 -3.27
C PRO A 88 -19.16 6.41 -2.85
N GLU A 89 -19.93 5.49 -3.44
CA GLU A 89 -19.79 4.07 -3.13
C GLU A 89 -18.36 3.55 -3.39
N GLY A 90 -17.86 2.74 -2.47
CA GLY A 90 -16.57 2.06 -2.60
C GLY A 90 -15.43 2.67 -1.78
N TYR A 91 -15.59 3.90 -1.28
CA TYR A 91 -14.67 4.46 -0.29
C TYR A 91 -14.84 3.76 1.05
N ARG A 92 -13.73 3.26 1.59
CA ARG A 92 -13.72 2.51 2.85
C ARG A 92 -12.78 3.16 3.86
N PRO A 93 -13.26 3.70 4.98
CA PRO A 93 -12.38 4.22 6.03
C PRO A 93 -11.56 3.06 6.62
N THR A 94 -10.24 3.14 6.54
CA THR A 94 -9.29 2.11 7.00
C THR A 94 -8.52 2.52 8.25
N SER A 95 -8.42 3.83 8.50
CA SER A 95 -7.78 4.35 9.70
C SER A 95 -8.38 5.68 10.13
N VAL A 96 -8.35 5.94 11.43
CA VAL A 96 -8.71 7.23 12.03
C VAL A 96 -7.73 7.51 13.16
N ARG A 97 -7.24 8.75 13.24
CA ARG A 97 -6.32 9.22 14.28
C ARG A 97 -6.73 10.62 14.72
N THR A 98 -6.71 10.85 16.02
CA THR A 98 -6.89 12.19 16.59
C THR A 98 -6.09 12.33 17.89
N ASP A 99 -5.58 13.52 18.16
CA ASP A 99 -4.93 13.91 19.40
C ASP A 99 -5.92 14.45 20.46
N ALA A 100 -7.19 14.63 20.10
CA ALA A 100 -8.25 15.18 20.96
C ALA A 100 -8.43 14.43 22.29
N GLY A 101 -8.05 13.14 22.35
CA GLY A 101 -8.08 12.35 23.59
C GLY A 101 -7.04 12.79 24.63
N ALA A 102 -5.96 13.43 24.20
CA ALA A 102 -4.91 13.97 25.06
C ALA A 102 -4.92 15.50 25.15
N ALA A 103 -5.62 16.18 24.24
CA ALA A 103 -5.76 17.63 24.21
C ALA A 103 -6.51 18.17 25.44
N GLY A 104 -5.91 19.16 26.10
CA GLY A 104 -6.56 20.02 27.09
C GLY A 104 -7.41 21.11 26.46
N GLU A 105 -8.00 21.96 27.30
CA GLU A 105 -8.77 23.11 26.82
C GLU A 105 -7.86 24.16 26.18
N GLY A 106 -8.11 24.47 24.91
CA GLY A 106 -7.29 25.39 24.10
C GLY A 106 -6.05 24.77 23.45
N ASP A 107 -5.83 23.46 23.61
CA ASP A 107 -4.81 22.75 22.83
C ASP A 107 -5.28 22.58 21.38
N PRO A 108 -4.36 22.59 20.40
CA PRO A 108 -4.71 22.32 19.01
C PRO A 108 -5.23 20.89 18.86
N VAL A 109 -6.14 20.71 17.91
CA VAL A 109 -6.76 19.42 17.62
C VAL A 109 -6.51 19.05 16.19
N THR A 110 -5.95 17.86 16.02
CA THR A 110 -5.70 17.22 14.73
C THR A 110 -6.63 16.02 14.58
N LEU A 111 -7.23 15.89 13.40
CA LEU A 111 -7.96 14.69 12.97
C LEU A 111 -7.40 14.24 11.63
N ALA A 112 -7.15 12.94 11.49
CA ALA A 112 -6.77 12.33 10.22
C ALA A 112 -7.59 11.06 9.97
N ILE A 113 -8.09 10.91 8.75
CA ILE A 113 -8.86 9.74 8.30
C ILE A 113 -8.22 9.21 7.02
N GLY A 114 -7.93 7.91 7.00
CA GLY A 114 -7.44 7.23 5.79
C GLY A 114 -8.52 6.38 5.17
N TYR A 115 -8.67 6.48 3.85
CA TYR A 115 -9.63 5.74 3.04
C TYR A 115 -8.90 4.84 2.04
N LEU A 116 -9.50 3.69 1.77
CA LEU A 116 -9.22 2.91 0.57
C LEU A 116 -10.26 3.29 -0.47
N THR A 117 -9.80 3.74 -1.64
CA THR A 117 -10.68 4.21 -2.72
C THR A 117 -11.27 3.04 -3.52
N PRO A 118 -12.28 3.29 -4.38
CA PRO A 118 -12.82 2.27 -5.29
C PRO A 118 -11.75 1.68 -6.22
N GLY A 119 -10.75 2.48 -6.62
CA GLY A 119 -9.57 2.04 -7.38
C GLY A 119 -8.60 1.16 -6.61
N GLY A 120 -8.78 1.00 -5.30
CA GLY A 120 -7.90 0.20 -4.44
C GLY A 120 -6.66 0.94 -3.94
N GLU A 121 -6.63 2.26 -4.07
CA GLU A 121 -5.51 3.11 -3.67
C GLU A 121 -5.83 3.89 -2.39
N TYR A 122 -4.82 4.54 -1.81
CA TYR A 122 -4.97 5.27 -0.55
C TYR A 122 -5.35 6.74 -0.79
N ALA A 123 -6.38 7.21 -0.08
CA ALA A 123 -6.70 8.62 0.05
C ALA A 123 -6.75 9.00 1.53
N GLY A 124 -5.91 9.94 1.95
CA GLY A 124 -5.84 10.45 3.31
C GLY A 124 -6.42 11.85 3.41
N PHE A 125 -7.26 12.06 4.41
CA PHE A 125 -7.74 13.37 4.86
C PHE A 125 -7.05 13.72 6.18
N ALA A 126 -6.63 14.97 6.35
CA ALA A 126 -6.23 15.50 7.64
C ALA A 126 -6.66 16.96 7.80
N VAL A 127 -6.94 17.34 9.05
CA VAL A 127 -7.24 18.71 9.45
C VAL A 127 -6.56 19.02 10.78
N SER A 128 -6.00 20.22 10.90
CA SER A 128 -5.44 20.74 12.16
C SER A 128 -5.46 22.26 12.18
N ASP A 129 -5.63 22.85 13.36
CA ASP A 129 -5.39 24.27 13.65
C ASP A 129 -3.94 24.57 14.04
N ASP A 130 -3.08 23.55 14.17
CA ASP A 130 -1.64 23.74 14.29
C ASP A 130 -0.94 23.47 12.93
N PRO A 131 -0.37 24.49 12.27
CA PRO A 131 0.38 24.29 11.02
C PRO A 131 1.65 23.44 11.20
N ARG A 132 2.08 23.19 12.45
CA ARG A 132 3.20 22.29 12.78
C ARG A 132 2.77 20.85 13.07
N ALA A 133 1.48 20.55 13.01
CA ALA A 133 0.99 19.19 13.17
C ALA A 133 1.64 18.27 12.14
N SER A 134 2.13 17.11 12.58
CA SER A 134 2.81 16.15 11.69
C SER A 134 1.91 15.72 10.53
N ALA A 135 0.60 15.61 10.76
CA ALA A 135 -0.39 15.30 9.74
C ALA A 135 -0.39 16.30 8.56
N LEU A 136 0.03 17.54 8.79
CA LEU A 136 0.17 18.56 7.76
C LEU A 136 1.61 18.65 7.25
N THR A 137 2.60 18.71 8.15
CA THR A 137 4.01 18.90 7.74
C THR A 137 4.57 17.72 6.99
N ASP A 138 4.12 16.49 7.28
CA ASP A 138 4.56 15.29 6.55
C ASP A 138 4.11 15.30 5.08
N VAL A 139 3.05 16.08 4.78
CA VAL A 139 2.47 16.19 3.44
C VAL A 139 2.97 17.45 2.75
N LEU A 140 2.87 18.60 3.42
CA LEU A 140 3.08 19.93 2.84
C LEU A 140 4.49 20.50 3.09
N GLY A 141 5.25 19.96 4.05
CA GLY A 141 6.51 20.56 4.50
C GLY A 141 7.58 20.67 3.40
N ASP A 142 7.68 19.64 2.56
CA ASP A 142 8.59 19.56 1.40
C ASP A 142 7.83 19.50 0.06
N ALA A 143 6.54 19.87 0.04
CA ALA A 143 5.73 19.81 -1.17
C ALA A 143 5.95 21.02 -2.08
N GLU A 144 5.90 20.77 -3.38
CA GLU A 144 5.95 21.82 -4.40
C GLU A 144 4.53 22.29 -4.73
N GLN A 145 4.29 23.59 -4.61
CA GLN A 145 2.99 24.19 -4.95
C GLN A 145 2.83 24.27 -6.47
N GLU A 146 1.76 23.71 -7.01
CA GLU A 146 1.49 23.71 -8.46
C GLU A 146 0.53 24.83 -8.88
N GLY A 147 -0.41 25.21 -8.01
CA GLY A 147 -1.41 26.25 -8.27
C GLY A 147 -2.71 26.05 -7.52
N SER A 148 -3.76 26.78 -7.89
CA SER A 148 -5.11 26.60 -7.34
C SER A 148 -5.98 25.73 -8.25
N THR A 149 -6.84 24.91 -7.66
CA THR A 149 -7.91 24.17 -8.32
C THR A 149 -9.23 24.43 -7.61
N ASP A 150 -10.32 24.47 -8.35
CA ASP A 150 -11.67 24.54 -7.78
C ASP A 150 -12.18 23.12 -7.52
N VAL A 151 -12.72 22.87 -6.33
CA VAL A 151 -13.37 21.62 -5.95
C VAL A 151 -14.67 21.97 -5.24
N ASP A 152 -15.79 21.58 -5.85
CA ASP A 152 -17.16 21.87 -5.40
C ASP A 152 -17.47 23.35 -5.10
N GLY A 153 -16.79 24.28 -5.80
CA GLY A 153 -16.96 25.72 -5.59
C GLY A 153 -16.03 26.31 -4.52
N GLU A 154 -15.19 25.49 -3.89
CA GLU A 154 -14.13 25.97 -3.01
C GLU A 154 -12.76 25.96 -3.69
N ALA A 155 -11.96 26.98 -3.39
CA ALA A 155 -10.59 27.09 -3.86
C ALA A 155 -9.66 26.21 -3.02
N TRP A 156 -9.06 25.21 -3.65
CA TRP A 156 -8.01 24.37 -3.10
C TRP A 156 -6.68 24.72 -3.74
N THR A 157 -5.60 24.56 -2.98
CA THR A 157 -4.24 24.62 -3.50
C THR A 157 -3.78 23.20 -3.81
N ARG A 158 -3.28 22.99 -5.02
CA ARG A 158 -2.68 21.74 -5.44
C ARG A 158 -1.18 21.76 -5.20
N TRP A 159 -0.67 20.62 -4.75
CA TRP A 159 0.73 20.39 -4.45
C TRP A 159 1.16 19.04 -5.00
N THR A 160 2.45 18.92 -5.30
CA THR A 160 3.13 17.64 -5.47
C THR A 160 4.01 17.41 -4.25
N THR A 161 3.74 16.35 -3.49
CA THR A 161 4.51 16.00 -2.29
C THR A 161 5.92 15.55 -2.66
N ALA A 162 6.83 15.48 -1.68
CA ALA A 162 8.18 14.95 -1.87
C ALA A 162 8.20 13.49 -2.40
N ARG A 163 7.09 12.75 -2.28
CA ARG A 163 6.93 11.39 -2.81
C ARG A 163 6.40 11.34 -4.25
N GLY A 164 6.10 12.48 -4.85
CA GLY A 164 5.46 12.56 -6.16
C GLY A 164 3.95 12.27 -6.13
N GLU A 165 3.33 12.30 -4.95
CA GLU A 165 1.88 12.15 -4.78
C GLU A 165 1.19 13.52 -4.86
N THR A 166 -0.03 13.55 -5.39
CA THR A 166 -0.88 14.75 -5.37
C THR A 166 -1.37 15.03 -3.95
N ALA A 167 -1.30 16.29 -3.54
CA ALA A 167 -1.98 16.80 -2.36
C ALA A 167 -2.83 18.03 -2.70
N LEU A 168 -3.98 18.15 -2.03
CA LEU A 168 -4.89 19.27 -2.10
C LEU A 168 -4.98 19.86 -0.70
N SER A 169 -4.76 21.17 -0.52
CA SER A 169 -4.98 21.82 0.76
C SER A 169 -5.88 23.04 0.65
N ARG A 170 -6.62 23.34 1.72
CA ARG A 170 -7.35 24.59 1.88
C ARG A 170 -7.31 25.04 3.33
N GLU A 171 -7.39 26.34 3.55
CA GLU A 171 -7.66 26.90 4.88
C GLU A 171 -9.17 27.03 5.07
N ALA A 172 -9.67 26.58 6.22
CA ALA A 172 -11.07 26.66 6.60
C ALA A 172 -11.18 27.07 8.07
N ASP A 173 -11.73 28.27 8.33
CA ASP A 173 -12.04 28.78 9.67
C ASP A 173 -10.92 28.64 10.72
N GLY A 174 -9.67 28.88 10.31
CA GLY A 174 -8.49 28.81 11.19
C GLY A 174 -7.81 27.45 11.26
N ALA A 175 -8.32 26.44 10.55
CA ALA A 175 -7.67 25.15 10.37
C ALA A 175 -7.18 24.97 8.93
N THR A 176 -6.13 24.18 8.77
CA THR A 176 -5.66 23.71 7.46
C THR A 176 -6.19 22.31 7.23
N VAL A 177 -6.86 22.13 6.11
CA VAL A 177 -7.31 20.85 5.59
C VAL A 177 -6.35 20.39 4.51
N VAL A 178 -6.00 19.11 4.50
CA VAL A 178 -5.22 18.49 3.43
C VAL A 178 -5.81 17.13 3.04
N VAL A 179 -5.85 16.87 1.75
CA VAL A 179 -6.20 15.58 1.16
C VAL A 179 -5.03 15.12 0.29
N THR A 180 -4.52 13.91 0.51
CA THR A 180 -3.33 13.40 -0.19
C THR A 180 -3.32 11.89 -0.25
N GLY A 181 -2.62 11.30 -1.21
CA GLY A 181 -2.34 9.86 -1.19
C GLY A 181 -1.94 9.32 -2.55
N SER A 182 -1.92 8.00 -2.67
CA SER A 182 -1.59 7.30 -3.91
C SER A 182 -2.76 7.18 -4.89
N ALA A 183 -3.98 7.50 -4.44
CA ALA A 183 -5.17 7.51 -5.27
C ALA A 183 -5.07 8.49 -6.44
N SER A 184 -5.89 8.25 -7.46
CA SER A 184 -5.95 9.14 -8.60
C SER A 184 -6.43 10.54 -8.19
N ASP A 185 -6.04 11.57 -8.95
CA ASP A 185 -6.49 12.94 -8.73
C ASP A 185 -8.00 13.06 -8.59
N GLY A 186 -8.75 12.35 -9.44
CA GLY A 186 -10.21 12.34 -9.38
C GLY A 186 -10.71 11.80 -8.05
N GLU A 187 -10.13 10.69 -7.56
CA GLU A 187 -10.55 10.11 -6.29
C GLU A 187 -10.17 10.96 -5.07
N LEU A 188 -9.05 11.70 -5.13
CA LEU A 188 -8.68 12.69 -4.10
C LEU A 188 -9.61 13.91 -4.14
N VAL A 189 -10.04 14.34 -5.32
CA VAL A 189 -11.01 15.41 -5.50
C VAL A 189 -12.37 15.02 -4.90
N GLU A 190 -12.83 13.78 -5.06
CA GLU A 190 -14.07 13.31 -4.40
C GLU A 190 -13.97 13.41 -2.86
N VAL A 191 -12.81 13.07 -2.28
CA VAL A 191 -12.59 13.22 -0.83
C VAL A 191 -12.58 14.69 -0.41
N ALA A 192 -11.95 15.56 -1.21
CA ALA A 192 -11.90 16.99 -0.96
C ALA A 192 -13.29 17.65 -1.11
N ALA A 193 -14.08 17.25 -2.10
CA ALA A 193 -15.44 17.73 -2.35
C ALA A 193 -16.40 17.35 -1.22
N ALA A 194 -16.24 16.15 -0.66
CA ALA A 194 -17.05 15.70 0.46
C ALA A 194 -16.73 16.42 1.78
N VAL A 195 -15.71 17.28 1.85
CA VAL A 195 -15.35 17.98 3.09
C VAL A 195 -16.40 19.05 3.40
N GLU A 196 -17.28 18.71 4.32
CA GLU A 196 -18.32 19.58 4.85
C GLU A 196 -17.97 20.00 6.29
N GLN A 197 -18.50 21.15 6.73
CA GLN A 197 -18.38 21.54 8.13
C GLN A 197 -19.34 20.70 8.98
N VAL A 198 -18.84 20.07 10.04
CA VAL A 198 -19.72 19.47 11.04
C VAL A 198 -20.38 20.60 11.82
N ALA A 199 -21.71 20.71 11.73
CA ALA A 199 -22.45 21.68 12.52
C ALA A 199 -22.32 21.36 14.03
N PRO A 200 -22.14 22.37 14.90
CA PRO A 200 -21.98 22.18 16.35
C PRO A 200 -23.23 21.65 17.06
#